data_AF-A0A7J9AIH9-F1
#
_entry.id   AF-A0A7J9AIH9-F1
#
_cell.length_a   1.000
_cell.length_b   1.000
_cell.length_c   1.000
_cell.angle_alpha   90.00
_cell.angle_beta   90.00
_cell.angle_gamma   90.00
#
_symmetry.space_group_name_H-M   'P 1'
#
loop_
_entity.id
_entity.type
_entity.pdbx_description
1 polymer ?
#
loop_
_entity_poly.entity_id
_entity_poly.type
_entity_poly.pdbx_seq_one_letter_code
_entity_poly.pdbx_strand_id
1 'polypeptide(L)'
;MACKTTPMEWKYAIEMLKRSTLPKMKNEVFPLLKFSYDNLPNATMKCCLLYCCLYRDDYRIPRKELVEHWFCEGLLNEFDRFSEAQILGDHIINSLLNACLLERAGEDYVKMHDVIREMALWIACELEVKENNFFVKAGAQLLEEPDAKTW
;
A
#
# COMPACT_ATOMS: atom_id res chain seq x y z
N MET A 1 11.18 -23.46 2.61
CA MET A 1 11.47 -24.21 3.85
C MET A 1 11.05 -25.66 3.63
N ALA A 2 11.90 -26.45 2.98
CA ALA A 2 11.60 -27.86 2.73
C ALA A 2 11.91 -28.66 4.01
N CYS A 3 11.08 -29.65 4.34
CA CYS A 3 11.26 -30.67 5.40
C CYS A 3 10.69 -30.38 6.82
N LYS A 4 9.82 -29.39 7.06
CA LYS A 4 9.12 -29.27 8.36
C LYS A 4 7.71 -29.86 8.26
N THR A 5 7.39 -30.85 9.08
CA THR A 5 6.12 -31.60 9.01
C THR A 5 5.31 -31.54 10.29
N THR A 6 5.94 -31.25 11.43
CA THR A 6 5.26 -31.18 12.74
C THR A 6 5.03 -29.74 13.21
N PRO A 7 3.98 -29.47 14.02
CA PRO A 7 3.75 -28.13 14.57
C PRO A 7 4.92 -27.58 15.40
N MET A 8 5.68 -28.47 16.07
CA MET A 8 6.81 -28.08 16.90
C MET A 8 8.00 -27.60 16.05
N GLU A 9 8.26 -28.29 14.94
CA GLU A 9 9.25 -27.88 13.94
C GLU A 9 8.93 -26.52 13.32
N TRP A 10 7.65 -26.25 13.05
CA TRP A 10 7.20 -24.94 12.57
C TRP A 10 7.36 -23.85 13.63
N LYS A 11 7.01 -24.12 14.89
CA LYS A 11 7.26 -23.19 16.00
C LYS A 11 8.74 -22.86 16.14
N TYR A 12 9.61 -23.86 16.05
CA TYR A 12 11.06 -23.66 16.11
C TYR A 12 11.57 -22.85 14.91
N ALA A 13 11.08 -23.11 13.69
CA ALA A 13 11.47 -22.34 12.51
C ALA A 13 11.07 -20.86 12.62
N ILE A 14 9.87 -20.56 13.14
CA ILE A 14 9.42 -19.18 13.41
C ILE A 14 10.34 -18.52 14.45
N GLU A 15 10.69 -19.22 15.52
CA GLU A 15 11.59 -18.70 16.55
C GLU A 15 13.00 -18.42 15.99
N MET A 16 13.51 -19.29 15.12
CA MET A 16 14.78 -19.04 14.43
C MET A 16 14.71 -17.83 13.50
N LEU A 17 13.63 -17.68 12.73
CA LEU A 17 13.41 -16.52 11.87
C LEU A 17 13.38 -15.22 12.68
N LYS A 18 12.68 -15.21 13.82
CA LYS A 18 12.64 -14.05 14.72
C LYS A 18 14.01 -13.67 15.30
N ARG A 19 14.88 -14.66 15.52
CA ARG A 19 16.25 -14.45 16.02
C ARG A 19 17.25 -14.09 14.93
N SER A 20 16.94 -14.40 13.68
CA SER A 20 17.82 -14.10 12.56
C SER A 20 17.86 -12.59 12.27
N THR A 21 19.03 -12.10 11.89
CA THR A 21 19.19 -10.74 11.36
C THR A 21 18.71 -10.72 9.92
N LEU A 22 17.39 -10.74 9.74
CA LEU A 22 16.81 -10.36 8.45
C LEU A 22 17.22 -8.92 8.15
N PRO A 23 17.35 -8.54 6.86
CA PRO A 23 17.55 -7.15 6.48
C PRO A 23 16.55 -6.30 7.27
N LYS A 24 17.03 -5.26 7.95
CA LYS A 24 16.13 -4.32 8.59
C LYS A 24 15.37 -3.64 7.46
N MET A 25 14.17 -4.11 7.15
CA MET A 25 13.40 -3.69 5.97
C MET A 25 13.40 -2.16 5.82
N LYS A 26 13.16 -1.45 6.93
CA LYS A 26 13.20 0.03 7.00
C LYS A 26 14.54 0.68 6.65
N ASN A 27 15.66 0.05 7.00
CA ASN A 27 16.99 0.66 6.87
C ASN A 27 17.72 0.24 5.59
N GLU A 28 17.38 -0.92 5.02
CA GLU A 28 18.13 -1.50 3.89
C GLU A 28 17.27 -1.68 2.65
N VAL A 29 16.01 -2.09 2.79
CA VAL A 29 15.15 -2.45 1.64
C VAL A 29 14.26 -1.29 1.21
N PHE A 30 13.59 -0.63 2.16
CA PHE A 30 12.68 0.47 1.85
C PHE A 30 13.37 1.67 1.19
N PRO A 31 14.59 2.09 1.58
CA PRO A 31 15.27 3.16 0.85
C PRO A 31 15.55 2.81 -0.62
N LEU A 32 15.84 1.53 -0.92
CA LEU A 32 16.05 1.06 -2.30
C LEU A 32 14.74 1.06 -3.09
N LEU A 33 13.64 0.62 -2.49
CA LEU A 33 12.32 0.62 -3.14
C LEU A 33 11.74 2.04 -3.27
N LYS A 34 12.04 2.92 -2.32
CA LYS A 34 11.63 4.33 -2.32
C LYS A 34 12.21 5.07 -3.53
N PHE A 35 13.31 4.60 -4.10
CA PHE A 35 13.80 5.11 -5.37
C PHE A 35 12.73 5.06 -6.47
N SER A 36 11.96 3.98 -6.59
CA SER A 36 10.87 3.89 -7.56
C SER A 36 9.73 4.87 -7.24
N TYR A 37 9.42 5.07 -5.96
CA TYR A 37 8.44 6.07 -5.52
C TYR A 37 8.90 7.50 -5.84
N ASP A 38 10.16 7.83 -5.56
CA ASP A 38 10.70 9.18 -5.73
C ASP A 38 10.70 9.62 -7.18
N ASN A 39 10.90 8.67 -8.10
CA ASN A 39 10.88 8.87 -9.55
C ASN A 39 9.46 8.88 -10.15
N LEU A 40 8.39 8.79 -9.34
CA LEU A 40 7.05 9.02 -9.86
C LEU A 40 6.91 10.47 -10.36
N PRO A 41 6.32 10.68 -11.57
CA PRO A 41 6.34 11.96 -12.28
C PRO A 41 5.78 13.17 -11.52
N ASN A 42 4.77 12.96 -10.68
CA ASN A 42 4.06 14.05 -10.01
C ASN A 42 3.54 13.63 -8.63
N ALA A 43 3.13 14.62 -7.83
CA ALA A 43 2.60 14.43 -6.48
C ALA A 43 1.30 13.61 -6.48
N THR A 44 0.43 13.81 -7.47
CA THR A 44 -0.83 13.05 -7.59
C THR A 44 -0.59 11.55 -7.66
N MET A 45 0.35 11.09 -8.47
CA MET A 45 0.71 9.67 -8.59
C MET A 45 1.31 9.12 -7.30
N LYS A 46 2.10 9.93 -6.59
CA LYS A 46 2.66 9.58 -5.28
C LYS A 46 1.55 9.39 -4.25
N CYS A 47 0.63 10.34 -4.13
CA CYS A 47 -0.54 10.24 -3.25
C CYS A 47 -1.44 9.06 -3.61
N CYS A 48 -1.71 8.82 -4.90
CA CYS A 48 -2.50 7.67 -5.35
C CYS A 48 -1.85 6.33 -4.96
N LEU A 49 -0.52 6.22 -5.06
CA LEU A 49 0.20 5.04 -4.57
C LEU A 49 0.05 4.90 -3.05
N LEU A 50 0.26 5.97 -2.30
CA LEU A 50 0.15 5.92 -0.83
C LEU A 50 -1.28 5.54 -0.40
N TYR A 51 -2.31 6.01 -1.09
CA TYR A 51 -3.69 5.62 -0.84
C TYR A 51 -3.90 4.10 -0.96
N CYS A 52 -3.25 3.45 -1.93
CA CYS A 52 -3.37 2.01 -2.11
C CYS A 52 -2.89 1.18 -0.90
N CYS A 53 -2.04 1.73 -0.01
CA CYS A 53 -1.56 1.01 1.17
C CYS A 53 -2.65 0.80 2.25
N LEU A 54 -3.79 1.50 2.11
CA LEU A 54 -4.96 1.35 2.97
C LEU A 54 -5.70 0.03 2.75
N TYR A 55 -5.58 -0.54 1.55
CA TYR A 55 -6.12 -1.87 1.29
C TYR A 55 -5.28 -2.92 2.01
N ARG A 56 -5.92 -4.01 2.43
CA ARG A 56 -5.25 -5.10 3.15
C ARG A 56 -4.29 -5.84 2.23
N ASP A 57 -3.34 -6.54 2.84
CA ASP A 57 -2.44 -7.47 2.17
C ASP A 57 -3.23 -8.44 1.26
N ASP A 58 -2.71 -8.67 0.05
CA ASP A 58 -3.32 -9.49 -1.00
C ASP A 58 -4.73 -9.11 -1.48
N TYR A 59 -5.29 -7.98 -1.03
CA TYR A 59 -6.62 -7.56 -1.46
C TYR A 59 -6.62 -7.18 -2.94
N ARG A 60 -7.54 -7.78 -3.71
CA ARG A 60 -7.72 -7.48 -5.12
C ARG A 60 -8.66 -6.29 -5.26
N ILE A 61 -8.12 -5.15 -5.66
CA ILE A 61 -8.84 -3.90 -5.83
C ILE A 61 -9.36 -3.83 -7.27
N PRO A 62 -10.68 -3.68 -7.50
CA PRO A 62 -11.21 -3.38 -8.82
C PRO A 62 -10.64 -2.05 -9.31
N ARG A 63 -10.10 -2.01 -10.53
CA ARG A 63 -9.46 -0.79 -11.07
C ARG A 63 -10.39 0.41 -11.08
N LYS A 64 -11.64 0.21 -11.49
CA LYS A 64 -12.65 1.27 -11.53
C LYS A 64 -12.93 1.83 -10.14
N GLU A 65 -13.11 0.96 -9.15
CA GLU A 65 -13.36 1.34 -7.76
C GLU A 65 -12.18 2.13 -7.17
N LEU A 66 -10.95 1.71 -7.46
CA LEU A 66 -9.76 2.45 -7.02
C LEU A 66 -9.75 3.89 -7.54
N VAL A 67 -10.11 4.10 -8.81
CA VAL A 67 -10.19 5.45 -9.39
C VAL A 67 -11.37 6.23 -8.81
N GLU A 68 -12.51 5.59 -8.56
CA GLU A 68 -13.66 6.22 -7.88
C GLU A 68 -13.25 6.71 -6.48
N HIS A 69 -12.50 5.91 -5.73
CA HIS A 69 -12.01 6.30 -4.41
C HIS A 69 -11.01 7.48 -4.50
N TRP A 70 -10.04 7.43 -5.41
CA TRP A 70 -9.12 8.56 -5.61
C TRP A 70 -9.85 9.86 -6.00
N PHE A 71 -10.92 9.76 -6.80
CA PHE A 71 -11.76 10.90 -7.15
C PHE A 71 -12.51 11.45 -5.94
N CYS A 72 -13.18 10.58 -5.17
CA CYS A 72 -13.93 10.97 -3.97
C CYS A 72 -13.05 11.59 -2.88
N GLU A 73 -11.80 11.15 -2.77
CA GLU A 73 -10.80 11.67 -1.83
C GLU A 73 -10.15 12.97 -2.32
N GLY A 74 -10.54 13.46 -3.50
CA GLY A 74 -10.00 14.70 -4.06
C GLY A 74 -8.55 14.59 -4.55
N LEU A 75 -8.02 13.38 -4.72
CA LEU A 75 -6.69 13.18 -5.33
C LEU A 75 -6.68 13.54 -6.81
N LEU A 76 -7.84 13.45 -7.47
CA LEU A 76 -8.06 13.78 -8.88
C LEU A 76 -8.90 15.07 -9.02
N ASN A 77 -8.67 16.06 -8.15
CA ASN A 77 -9.45 17.30 -8.04
C ASN A 77 -9.39 18.25 -9.24
N GLU A 78 -8.56 17.96 -10.25
CA GLU A 78 -8.51 18.72 -11.50
C GLU A 78 -9.71 18.46 -12.41
N PHE A 79 -10.58 17.51 -12.06
CA PHE A 79 -11.80 17.16 -12.79
C PHE A 79 -13.05 17.34 -11.94
N ASP A 80 -14.10 17.94 -12.52
CA ASP A 80 -15.42 18.04 -11.88
C ASP A 80 -16.25 16.77 -12.07
N ARG A 81 -15.89 15.92 -13.04
CA ARG A 81 -16.65 14.73 -13.43
C ARG A 81 -15.79 13.48 -13.35
N PHE A 82 -16.35 12.44 -12.72
CA PHE A 82 -15.70 11.13 -12.64
C PHE A 82 -15.30 10.57 -14.01
N SER A 83 -16.13 10.77 -15.05
CA SER A 83 -15.83 10.29 -16.41
C SER A 83 -14.53 10.86 -16.99
N GLU A 84 -14.15 12.07 -16.58
CA GLU A 84 -12.90 12.72 -17.01
C GLU A 84 -11.73 12.23 -16.16
N ALA A 85 -11.94 12.13 -14.84
CA ALA A 85 -10.98 11.55 -13.90
C ALA A 85 -10.62 10.09 -14.21
N GLN A 86 -11.55 9.33 -14.81
CA GLN A 86 -11.34 7.92 -15.14
C GLN A 86 -10.14 7.70 -16.08
N ILE A 87 -9.96 8.57 -17.09
CA ILE A 87 -8.86 8.46 -18.04
C ILE A 87 -7.52 8.67 -17.34
N LEU A 88 -7.42 9.69 -16.47
CA LEU A 88 -6.21 9.94 -15.69
C LEU A 88 -5.96 8.79 -14.70
N GLY A 89 -6.99 8.35 -13.98
CA GLY A 89 -6.86 7.25 -13.02
C GLY A 89 -6.33 5.96 -13.67
N ASP A 90 -6.83 5.61 -14.86
CA ASP A 90 -6.30 4.47 -15.62
C ASP A 90 -4.86 4.68 -16.08
N HIS A 91 -4.49 5.90 -16.46
CA HIS A 91 -3.11 6.23 -16.79
C HIS A 91 -2.18 6.07 -15.57
N ILE A 92 -2.62 6.52 -14.39
CA ILE A 92 -1.89 6.37 -13.12
C ILE A 92 -1.72 4.88 -12.79
N ILE A 93 -2.81 4.10 -12.82
CA ILE A 93 -2.75 2.65 -12.55
C ILE A 93 -1.74 1.96 -13.47
N ASN A 94 -1.81 2.23 -14.78
CA ASN A 94 -0.89 1.62 -15.74
C ASN A 94 0.57 2.02 -15.49
N SER A 95 0.81 3.26 -15.09
CA SER A 95 2.16 3.73 -14.75
C SER A 95 2.69 3.06 -13.48
N LEU A 96 1.85 2.88 -12.45
CA LEU A 96 2.22 2.16 -11.23
C LEU A 96 2.49 0.67 -11.49
N LEU A 97 1.71 0.04 -12.40
CA LEU A 97 1.97 -1.32 -12.87
C LEU A 97 3.31 -1.42 -13.61
N ASN A 98 3.61 -0.48 -14.50
CA ASN A 98 4.88 -0.46 -15.25
C ASN A 98 6.09 -0.22 -14.33
N ALA A 99 5.91 0.51 -13.24
CA ALA A 99 6.93 0.74 -12.22
C ALA A 99 7.05 -0.40 -11.20
N CYS A 100 6.27 -1.48 -11.33
CA CYS A 100 6.18 -2.59 -10.38
C CYS A 100 5.80 -2.16 -8.95
N LEU A 101 5.08 -1.04 -8.82
CA LEU A 101 4.56 -0.53 -7.54
C LEU A 101 3.13 -1.05 -7.25
N LEU A 102 2.45 -1.51 -8.30
CA LEU A 102 1.26 -2.34 -8.23
C LEU A 102 1.48 -3.60 -9.08
N GLU A 103 0.68 -4.63 -8.83
CA GLU A 103 0.68 -5.87 -9.61
C GLU A 103 -0.72 -6.20 -10.13
N ARG A 104 -0.81 -6.89 -11.28
CA ARG A 104 -2.09 -7.35 -11.83
C ARG A 104 -2.61 -8.52 -10.99
N ALA A 105 -3.88 -8.45 -10.61
CA ALA A 105 -4.58 -9.48 -9.84
C ALA A 105 -5.80 -10.06 -10.58
N GLY A 106 -5.77 -10.00 -11.92
CA GLY A 106 -6.87 -10.32 -12.82
C GLY A 106 -6.88 -9.37 -14.01
N GLU A 107 -7.91 -9.45 -14.85
CA GLU A 107 -8.07 -8.56 -15.99
C GLU A 107 -8.33 -7.11 -15.54
N ASP A 108 -9.28 -6.93 -14.63
CA ASP A 108 -9.73 -5.63 -14.12
C ASP A 108 -9.36 -5.35 -12.65
N TYR A 109 -8.36 -6.06 -12.14
CA TYR A 109 -7.96 -5.98 -10.74
C TYR A 109 -6.47 -5.70 -10.60
N VAL A 110 -6.14 -4.88 -9.60
CA VAL A 110 -4.77 -4.64 -9.14
C VAL A 110 -4.65 -4.98 -7.67
N LYS A 111 -3.43 -5.25 -7.22
CA LYS A 111 -3.11 -5.33 -5.79
C LYS A 111 -1.75 -4.70 -5.53
N MET A 112 -1.49 -4.39 -4.26
CA MET A 112 -0.19 -3.93 -3.81
C MET A 112 0.52 -5.09 -3.10
N HIS A 113 1.73 -5.41 -3.53
CA HIS A 113 2.54 -6.44 -2.91
C HIS A 113 2.94 -6.02 -1.48
N ASP A 114 2.91 -6.95 -0.53
CA ASP A 114 3.11 -6.68 0.91
C ASP A 114 4.36 -5.83 1.20
N VAL A 115 5.49 -6.14 0.55
CA VAL A 115 6.73 -5.36 0.72
C VAL A 115 6.62 -3.91 0.21
N ILE A 116 5.90 -3.68 -0.89
CA ILE A 116 5.64 -2.33 -1.41
C ILE A 116 4.67 -1.59 -0.49
N ARG A 117 3.67 -2.29 0.04
CA ARG A 117 2.70 -1.76 0.99
C ARG A 117 3.37 -1.31 2.28
N GLU A 118 4.27 -2.13 2.84
CA GLU A 118 5.04 -1.78 4.04
C GLU A 118 5.96 -0.57 3.79
N MET A 119 6.55 -0.45 2.60
CA MET A 119 7.30 0.75 2.21
C MET A 119 6.38 1.99 2.09
N ALA A 120 5.20 1.85 1.48
CA ALA A 120 4.24 2.94 1.33
C ALA A 120 3.75 3.43 2.71
N LEU A 121 3.44 2.51 3.63
CA LEU A 121 3.12 2.84 5.02
C LEU A 121 4.29 3.54 5.72
N TRP A 122 5.52 3.06 5.51
CA TRP A 122 6.71 3.71 6.04
C TRP A 122 6.85 5.16 5.54
N ILE A 123 6.62 5.42 4.25
CA ILE A 123 6.64 6.77 3.68
C ILE A 123 5.53 7.64 4.28
N ALA A 124 4.29 7.14 4.28
CA ALA A 124 3.12 7.87 4.75
C ALA A 124 3.18 8.19 6.26
N CYS A 125 3.71 7.28 7.09
CA CYS A 125 3.76 7.44 8.54
C CYS A 125 5.03 8.14 9.05
N GLU A 126 6.19 7.94 8.40
CA GLU A 126 7.49 8.39 8.95
C GLU A 126 8.13 9.55 8.18
N LEU A 127 7.79 9.76 6.89
CA LEU A 127 8.47 10.75 6.05
C LEU A 127 7.59 11.95 5.68
N GLU A 128 6.28 11.77 5.53
CA GLU A 128 5.34 12.84 5.15
C GLU A 128 4.65 13.50 6.36
N VAL A 129 5.21 13.33 7.57
CA VAL A 129 4.79 14.07 8.77
C VAL A 129 5.12 15.54 8.57
N LYS A 130 4.21 16.29 7.93
CA LYS A 130 4.14 17.74 8.11
C LYS A 130 2.78 18.39 7.88
N GLU A 131 1.81 17.78 7.20
CA GLU A 131 0.48 18.40 7.09
C GLU A 131 -0.65 17.34 7.16
N ASN A 132 -1.21 17.17 8.37
CA ASN A 132 -2.58 16.72 8.67
C ASN A 132 -3.20 15.57 7.83
N ASN A 133 -2.59 14.38 7.77
CA ASN A 133 -3.31 13.17 7.34
C ASN A 133 -3.44 12.20 8.52
N PHE A 134 -4.61 12.17 9.16
CA PHE A 134 -4.96 11.15 10.14
C PHE A 134 -5.33 9.87 9.40
N PHE A 135 -4.45 8.86 9.42
CA PHE A 135 -4.79 7.52 8.96
C PHE A 135 -5.38 6.71 10.11
N VAL A 136 -6.62 6.26 9.95
CA VAL A 136 -7.26 5.30 10.86
C VAL A 136 -6.78 3.88 10.57
N LYS A 137 -6.68 3.04 11.61
CA LYS A 137 -6.37 1.62 11.47
C LYS A 137 -7.52 0.87 10.79
N ALA A 138 -7.48 0.77 9.46
CA ALA A 138 -8.49 0.05 8.68
C ALA A 138 -8.39 -1.47 8.87
N GLY A 139 -9.51 -2.19 8.72
CA GLY A 139 -9.53 -3.66 8.73
C GLY A 139 -9.50 -4.34 10.10
N ALA A 140 -9.63 -3.59 11.19
CA ALA A 140 -9.69 -4.13 12.55
C ALA A 140 -11.03 -4.80 12.94
N GLN A 141 -12.04 -4.78 12.04
CA GLN A 141 -13.39 -5.30 12.30
C GLN A 141 -13.97 -4.81 13.63
N LEU A 142 -13.75 -3.52 13.92
CA LEU A 142 -14.22 -2.93 15.15
C LEU A 142 -15.75 -2.94 15.16
N LEU A 143 -16.31 -3.53 16.22
CA LEU A 143 -17.75 -3.56 16.48
C LEU A 143 -18.22 -2.29 17.21
N GLU A 144 -17.27 -1.53 17.76
CA GLU A 144 -17.49 -0.30 18.52
C GLU A 144 -16.45 0.75 18.13
N GLU A 145 -16.81 2.02 18.29
CA GLU A 145 -15.92 3.15 18.02
C GLU A 145 -14.69 3.10 18.95
N PRO A 146 -13.45 3.15 18.42
CA PRO A 146 -12.26 3.12 19.25
C PRO A 146 -12.14 4.42 20.07
N ASP A 147 -11.67 4.30 21.31
CA ASP A 147 -11.45 5.43 22.22
C ASP A 147 -10.56 6.49 21.55
N ALA A 148 -10.82 7.78 21.78
CA ALA A 148 -10.13 8.90 21.13
C ALA A 148 -8.60 8.88 21.32
N LYS A 149 -8.11 8.12 22.30
CA LYS A 149 -6.67 7.90 22.56
C LYS A 149 -6.01 6.81 21.70
N THR A 150 -6.82 6.03 21.00
CA THR A 150 -6.39 4.98 20.05
C THR A 150 -6.50 5.39 18.58
N TRP A 151 -6.89 6.66 18.32
CA TRP A 151 -6.83 7.32 17.02
C TRP A 151 -5.46 7.98 16.81
#